data_AF-A0A929Y4M8-F1
#
_entry.id   AF-A0A929Y4M8-F1
#
_cell.length_a   1.000
_cell.length_b   1.000
_cell.length_c   1.000
_cell.angle_alpha   90.00
_cell.angle_beta   90.00
_cell.angle_gamma   90.00
#
_symmetry.space_group_name_H-M   'P 1'
#
loop_
_entity.id
_entity.type
_entity.pdbx_description
1 polymer ?
#
loop_
_entity_poly.entity_id
_entity_poly.type
_entity_poly.pdbx_seq_one_letter_code
_entity_poly.pdbx_strand_id
1 'polypeptide(L)'
;KNMHAEPEAMQEIEARMVELLAERGVSKDGVIGNDDVLAVQKQMGEPRDFSDDDEAVETDDEPERSERSERRLMRDTEHALIGGVCAGIAAYWGTNPLWIRLLFIFSPFITFGAAVLIYIVMWLSVPEARTASDKLQMRGKAVTFDSLKRQASRNEPSVGRNSNTGHTAAKVFRFILGVGILMVTLGLFIALIVGAVSGIAVIGLLDGFYAQPWAWGLWASLLIGGVAAVWLGAILSHSAFTWTLKRLSVIMTVVALVVGALSVSGMTLFGVGMANELARDEERLTKVVPVELPSDMKGVKYVHVEGENASLHFGDTTRGDIKVELRYIDLKGKRQQPKVSAVRDGDKLVLRVENQRSRCRTTWFGFSPELDVNCFGFVRLHVSGPLSPSPTPQSSDA
;
A
#
# COMPACT_ATOMS: atom_id res chain seq x y z
N LYS A 1 8.48 42.88 -55.28
CA LYS A 1 9.07 42.23 -54.09
C LYS A 1 9.22 40.76 -54.48
N ASN A 2 10.44 40.24 -54.56
CA ASN A 2 10.68 38.92 -55.14
C ASN A 2 10.30 37.84 -54.14
N MET A 3 9.50 36.85 -54.57
CA MET A 3 9.20 35.66 -53.79
C MET A 3 10.49 34.86 -53.61
N HIS A 4 10.91 34.63 -52.38
CA HIS A 4 11.99 33.68 -52.06
C HIS A 4 11.35 32.34 -51.66
N ALA A 5 10.75 31.63 -52.62
CA ALA A 5 10.34 30.25 -52.41
C ALA A 5 11.53 29.31 -52.67
N GLU A 6 11.73 28.31 -51.82
CA GLU A 6 12.67 27.21 -52.10
C GLU A 6 12.29 26.53 -53.44
N PRO A 7 13.26 26.06 -54.23
CA PRO A 7 13.00 25.51 -55.56
C PRO A 7 12.05 24.31 -55.55
N GLU A 8 12.01 23.54 -54.45
CA GLU A 8 11.07 22.42 -54.25
C GLU A 8 9.62 22.91 -54.04
N ALA A 9 9.42 23.95 -53.21
CA ALA A 9 8.11 24.52 -52.95
C ALA A 9 7.49 25.15 -54.21
N MET A 10 8.30 25.79 -55.06
CA MET A 10 7.84 26.33 -56.33
C MET A 10 7.37 25.22 -57.29
N GLN A 11 8.05 24.08 -57.29
CA GLN A 11 7.71 22.93 -58.14
C GLN A 11 6.38 22.29 -57.72
N GLU A 12 6.08 22.22 -56.42
CA GLU A 12 4.78 21.74 -55.92
C GLU A 12 3.64 22.69 -56.29
N ILE A 13 3.87 24.00 -56.21
CA ILE A 13 2.89 25.02 -56.59
C ILE A 13 2.59 24.95 -58.09
N GLU A 14 3.61 24.80 -58.94
CA GLU A 14 3.44 24.61 -60.38
C GLU A 14 2.67 23.33 -60.72
N ALA A 15 3.01 22.20 -60.07
CA ALA A 15 2.31 20.93 -60.28
C ALA A 15 0.81 21.05 -59.95
N ARG A 16 0.47 21.72 -58.85
CA ARG A 16 -0.93 21.94 -58.44
C ARG A 16 -1.67 22.92 -59.37
N MET A 17 -1.00 23.95 -59.89
CA MET A 17 -1.60 24.85 -60.89
C MET A 17 -1.92 24.11 -62.19
N VAL A 18 -1.02 23.24 -62.64
CA VAL A 18 -1.23 22.41 -63.84
C VAL A 18 -2.39 21.45 -63.64
N GLU A 19 -2.53 20.85 -62.46
CA GLU A 19 -3.66 19.97 -62.12
C GLU A 19 -5.01 20.71 -62.19
N LEU A 20 -5.10 21.89 -61.58
CA LEU A 20 -6.33 22.71 -61.58
C LEU A 20 -6.72 23.20 -62.98
N LEU A 21 -5.73 23.54 -63.81
CA LEU A 21 -5.97 23.93 -65.21
C LEU A 21 -6.41 22.72 -66.05
N ALA A 22 -5.84 21.54 -65.80
CA ALA A 22 -6.23 20.31 -66.48
C ALA A 22 -7.66 19.87 -66.12
N GLU A 23 -8.10 20.00 -64.87
CA GLU A 23 -9.49 19.72 -64.44
C GLU A 23 -10.52 20.59 -65.18
N ARG A 24 -10.13 21.82 -65.55
CA ARG A 24 -10.97 22.73 -66.33
C ARG A 24 -10.87 22.53 -67.84
N GLY A 25 -10.11 21.54 -68.30
CA GLY A 25 -9.98 21.18 -69.70
C GLY A 25 -8.98 22.01 -70.49
N VAL A 26 -8.06 22.71 -69.83
CA VAL A 26 -6.97 23.43 -70.50
C VAL A 26 -5.92 22.42 -70.98
N SER A 27 -5.77 22.30 -72.29
CA SER A 27 -4.75 21.45 -72.91
C SER A 27 -3.36 22.10 -72.92
N LYS A 28 -2.31 21.30 -73.09
CA LYS A 28 -0.89 21.73 -73.10
C LYS A 28 -0.55 22.89 -74.05
N ASP A 29 -1.32 23.06 -75.13
CA ASP A 29 -1.18 24.17 -76.10
C ASP A 29 -2.45 25.05 -76.18
N GLY A 30 -3.29 25.00 -75.14
CA GLY A 30 -4.55 25.74 -75.06
C GLY A 30 -4.37 27.21 -74.66
N VAL A 31 -5.32 28.06 -75.05
CA VAL A 31 -5.37 29.45 -74.59
C VAL A 31 -6.02 29.49 -73.21
N ILE A 32 -5.31 30.06 -72.22
CA ILE A 32 -5.82 30.23 -70.85
C ILE A 32 -6.68 31.49 -70.80
N GLY A 33 -7.96 31.35 -70.45
CA GLY A 33 -8.88 32.46 -70.29
C GLY A 33 -8.73 33.16 -68.94
N ASN A 34 -9.18 34.41 -68.86
CA ASN A 34 -9.16 35.17 -67.59
C ASN A 34 -10.01 34.49 -66.50
N ASP A 35 -11.12 33.84 -66.88
CA ASP A 35 -11.96 33.08 -65.94
C ASP A 35 -11.24 31.88 -65.32
N ASP A 36 -10.34 31.23 -66.06
CA ASP A 36 -9.55 30.10 -65.56
C ASP A 36 -8.48 30.57 -64.57
N VAL A 37 -7.84 31.71 -64.85
CA VAL A 37 -6.88 32.33 -63.92
C VAL A 37 -7.57 32.76 -62.62
N LEU A 38 -8.76 33.36 -62.70
CA LEU A 38 -9.54 33.76 -61.52
C LEU A 38 -9.98 32.56 -60.68
N ALA A 39 -10.33 31.44 -61.31
CA ALA A 39 -10.68 30.21 -60.62
C ALA A 39 -9.48 29.60 -59.87
N VAL A 40 -8.32 29.54 -60.53
CA VAL A 40 -7.06 29.09 -59.90
C VAL A 40 -6.68 30.01 -58.74
N GLN A 41 -6.78 31.34 -58.93
CA GLN A 41 -6.52 32.33 -57.87
C GLN A 41 -7.44 32.13 -56.66
N LYS A 42 -8.74 31.89 -56.88
CA LYS A 42 -9.70 31.66 -55.79
C LYS A 42 -9.38 30.41 -54.96
N GLN A 43 -8.80 29.39 -55.57
CA GLN A 43 -8.50 28.11 -54.91
C GLN A 43 -7.08 28.05 -54.33
N MET A 44 -6.13 28.78 -54.91
CA MET A 44 -4.73 28.84 -54.47
C MET A 44 -4.48 29.97 -53.46
N GLY A 45 -5.27 31.06 -53.48
CA GLY A 45 -5.06 32.25 -52.65
C GLY A 45 -4.42 33.41 -53.42
N GLU A 46 -4.31 34.58 -52.79
CA GLU A 46 -3.67 35.73 -53.44
C GLU A 46 -2.14 35.67 -53.28
N PRO A 47 -1.36 36.15 -54.27
CA PRO A 47 0.11 36.16 -54.21
C PRO A 47 0.72 36.83 -52.96
N ARG A 48 -0.05 37.68 -52.26
CA ARG A 48 0.35 38.32 -51.00
C ARG A 48 0.34 37.34 -49.82
N ASP A 49 -0.54 36.33 -49.83
CA ASP A 49 -0.59 35.27 -48.80
C ASP A 49 0.64 34.34 -48.85
N PHE A 50 1.45 34.46 -49.90
CA PHE A 50 2.68 33.70 -50.11
C PHE A 50 3.96 34.50 -49.80
N SER A 51 3.86 35.79 -49.47
CA SER A 51 5.04 36.54 -49.02
C SER A 51 5.26 36.35 -47.53
N ASP A 52 6.42 35.81 -47.15
CA ASP A 52 6.88 35.61 -45.76
C ASP A 52 7.19 36.92 -45.01
N ASP A 53 6.75 38.07 -45.53
CA ASP A 53 7.12 39.40 -45.05
C ASP A 53 5.98 40.15 -44.34
N ASP A 54 4.92 39.44 -43.95
CA ASP A 54 4.00 39.98 -42.96
C ASP A 54 4.56 39.61 -41.57
N GLU A 55 5.08 40.64 -40.89
CA GLU A 55 5.14 40.65 -39.44
C GLU A 55 3.86 40.02 -38.93
N ALA A 56 3.97 38.98 -38.11
CA ALA A 56 2.84 38.37 -37.43
C ALA A 56 2.13 39.47 -36.65
N VAL A 57 1.11 40.07 -37.26
CA VAL A 57 0.14 40.90 -36.57
C VAL A 57 -0.63 39.92 -35.70
N GLU A 58 -0.20 39.80 -34.45
CA GLU A 58 -0.98 39.23 -33.36
C GLU A 58 -2.26 40.07 -33.23
N THR A 59 -3.27 39.71 -34.02
CA THR A 59 -4.65 40.06 -33.74
C THR A 59 -5.25 38.87 -33.01
N ASP A 60 -5.07 38.90 -31.68
CA ASP A 60 -5.58 37.89 -30.73
C ASP A 60 -7.10 38.04 -30.45
N ASP A 61 -7.84 38.76 -31.31
CA ASP A 61 -9.24 39.13 -31.07
C ASP A 61 -10.13 38.93 -32.32
N GLU A 62 -10.07 37.76 -32.96
CA GLU A 62 -11.25 37.24 -33.65
C GLU A 62 -11.85 36.10 -32.82
N PRO A 63 -13.15 36.15 -32.47
CA PRO A 63 -13.82 34.99 -31.90
C PRO A 63 -13.94 33.94 -33.00
N GLU A 64 -12.90 33.11 -33.16
CA GLU A 64 -12.98 31.90 -33.96
C GLU A 64 -14.20 31.14 -33.47
N ARG A 65 -15.24 31.14 -34.29
CA ARG A 65 -16.40 30.28 -34.11
C ARG A 65 -15.88 28.88 -34.34
N SER A 66 -15.32 28.28 -33.29
CA SER A 66 -14.68 26.97 -33.34
C SER A 66 -15.71 26.01 -33.91
N GLU A 67 -15.51 25.56 -35.14
CA GLU A 67 -16.15 24.35 -35.60
C GLU A 67 -15.60 23.25 -34.70
N ARG A 68 -16.33 22.94 -33.62
CA ARG A 68 -15.97 21.86 -32.70
C ARG A 68 -16.06 20.57 -33.49
N SER A 69 -14.90 20.07 -33.91
CA SER A 69 -14.79 18.70 -34.38
C SER A 69 -14.99 17.73 -33.20
N GLU A 70 -15.41 16.51 -33.50
CA GLU A 70 -15.56 15.48 -32.48
C GLU A 70 -14.23 15.24 -31.75
N ARG A 71 -14.25 15.41 -30.43
CA ARG A 71 -13.07 15.16 -29.60
C ARG A 71 -12.81 13.67 -29.52
N ARG A 72 -11.60 13.25 -29.86
CA ARG A 72 -11.16 11.86 -29.70
C ARG A 72 -10.12 11.75 -28.60
N LEU A 73 -10.35 10.84 -27.65
CA LEU A 73 -9.36 10.59 -26.61
C LEU A 73 -8.16 9.86 -27.22
N MET A 74 -7.04 10.54 -27.24
CA MET A 74 -5.76 10.01 -27.71
C MET A 74 -4.68 10.32 -26.69
N ARG A 75 -3.61 9.53 -26.74
CA ARG A 75 -2.49 9.60 -25.83
C ARG A 75 -1.44 10.55 -26.38
N ASP A 76 -1.08 11.56 -25.58
CA ASP A 76 -0.11 12.59 -25.96
C ASP A 76 1.32 12.16 -25.57
N THR A 77 2.16 11.89 -26.56
CA THR A 77 3.56 11.46 -26.40
C THR A 77 4.53 12.62 -26.19
N GLU A 78 4.18 13.85 -26.59
CA GLU A 78 5.04 15.03 -26.48
C GLU A 78 5.10 15.56 -25.05
N HIS A 79 3.99 15.45 -24.33
CA HIS A 79 3.87 15.81 -22.91
C HIS A 79 3.80 14.58 -21.98
N ALA A 80 4.25 13.42 -22.46
CA ALA A 80 4.25 12.17 -21.70
C ALA A 80 5.25 12.17 -20.54
N LEU A 81 4.82 11.61 -19.39
CA LEU A 81 5.69 11.24 -18.26
C LEU A 81 5.83 9.73 -18.18
N ILE A 82 4.69 9.08 -18.02
CA ILE A 82 4.51 7.64 -18.11
C ILE A 82 3.42 7.49 -19.17
N GLY A 83 3.75 6.83 -20.28
CA GLY A 83 2.79 6.41 -21.28
C GLY A 83 1.85 7.46 -21.89
N GLY A 84 1.98 8.77 -21.67
CA GLY A 84 1.17 9.83 -22.31
C GLY A 84 -0.33 9.88 -21.96
N VAL A 85 -0.85 8.94 -21.16
CA VAL A 85 -2.29 8.79 -20.88
C VAL A 85 -2.84 10.01 -20.12
N CYS A 86 -2.18 10.42 -19.03
CA CYS A 86 -2.62 11.58 -18.24
C CYS A 86 -2.56 12.88 -19.04
N ALA A 87 -1.61 13.01 -19.97
CA ALA A 87 -1.50 14.19 -20.85
C ALA A 87 -2.62 14.20 -21.90
N GLY A 88 -2.95 13.03 -22.47
CA GLY A 88 -4.08 12.86 -23.38
C GLY A 88 -5.44 13.20 -22.75
N ILE A 89 -5.69 12.70 -21.54
CA ILE A 89 -6.91 13.03 -20.76
C ILE A 89 -6.99 14.54 -20.50
N ALA A 90 -5.86 15.16 -20.18
CA ALA A 90 -5.80 16.60 -19.92
C ALA A 90 -6.12 17.42 -21.16
N ALA A 91 -5.57 17.03 -22.31
CA ALA A 91 -5.83 17.66 -23.61
C ALA A 91 -7.31 17.51 -24.02
N TYR A 92 -7.92 16.35 -23.77
CA TYR A 92 -9.33 16.09 -24.05
C TYR A 92 -10.28 16.99 -23.25
N TRP A 93 -9.99 17.18 -21.96
CA TRP A 93 -10.78 18.05 -21.07
C TRP A 93 -10.35 19.53 -21.08
N GLY A 94 -9.24 19.88 -21.73
CA GLY A 94 -8.69 21.23 -21.70
C GLY A 94 -8.23 21.67 -20.30
N THR A 95 -7.81 20.72 -19.45
CA THR A 95 -7.39 20.97 -18.07
C THR A 95 -5.88 20.85 -17.91
N ASN A 96 -5.32 21.38 -16.82
CA ASN A 96 -3.88 21.26 -16.57
C ASN A 96 -3.52 19.79 -16.24
N PRO A 97 -2.58 19.16 -16.98
CA PRO A 97 -2.21 17.77 -16.81
C PRO A 97 -1.67 17.43 -15.40
N LEU A 98 -1.24 18.44 -14.63
CA LEU A 98 -0.81 18.27 -13.24
C LEU A 98 -1.91 17.68 -12.34
N TRP A 99 -3.16 18.15 -12.47
CA TRP A 99 -4.26 17.68 -11.62
C TRP A 99 -4.61 16.23 -11.89
N ILE A 100 -4.65 15.84 -13.17
CA ILE A 100 -4.94 14.46 -13.59
C ILE A 100 -3.82 13.52 -13.15
N ARG A 101 -2.56 13.96 -13.23
CA ARG A 101 -1.43 13.20 -12.68
C ARG A 101 -1.64 12.95 -11.19
N LEU A 102 -1.89 13.99 -10.40
CA LEU A 102 -2.08 13.87 -8.95
C LEU A 102 -3.25 12.93 -8.60
N LEU A 103 -4.36 12.99 -9.36
CA LEU A 103 -5.50 12.10 -9.21
C LEU A 103 -5.12 10.63 -9.45
N PHE A 104 -4.48 10.32 -10.58
CA PHE A 104 -4.05 8.95 -10.89
C PHE A 104 -3.00 8.42 -9.91
N ILE A 105 -2.26 9.28 -9.25
CA ILE A 105 -1.29 8.89 -8.24
C ILE A 105 -1.94 8.70 -6.86
N PHE A 106 -2.96 9.49 -6.51
CA PHE A 106 -3.64 9.35 -5.23
C PHE A 106 -4.69 8.21 -5.26
N SER A 107 -5.27 7.95 -6.43
CA SER A 107 -6.31 6.92 -6.60
C SER A 107 -5.93 5.48 -6.21
N PRO A 108 -4.69 4.97 -6.35
CA PRO A 108 -4.31 3.64 -5.88
C PRO A 108 -4.41 3.50 -4.36
N PHE A 109 -4.23 4.58 -3.61
CA PHE A 109 -4.32 4.54 -2.15
C PHE A 109 -5.76 4.43 -1.66
N ILE A 110 -6.73 4.97 -2.42
CA ILE A 110 -8.17 4.84 -2.12
C ILE A 110 -8.69 3.49 -2.63
N THR A 111 -8.18 3.02 -3.77
CA THR A 111 -8.70 1.86 -4.50
C THR A 111 -7.91 0.57 -4.27
N PHE A 112 -7.06 0.51 -3.24
CA PHE A 112 -6.19 -0.64 -2.94
C PHE A 112 -5.39 -1.13 -4.17
N GLY A 113 -4.85 -0.20 -4.95
CA GLY A 113 -4.04 -0.51 -6.13
C GLY A 113 -4.82 -0.74 -7.43
N ALA A 114 -6.16 -0.81 -7.40
CA ALA A 114 -6.96 -1.05 -8.61
C ALA A 114 -6.80 0.06 -9.67
N ALA A 115 -6.58 1.31 -9.24
CA ALA A 115 -6.31 2.41 -10.16
C ALA A 115 -5.04 2.21 -11.01
N VAL A 116 -4.05 1.46 -10.52
CA VAL A 116 -2.85 1.11 -11.31
C VAL A 116 -3.22 0.17 -12.45
N LEU A 117 -4.08 -0.83 -12.20
CA LEU A 117 -4.58 -1.73 -13.23
C LEU A 117 -5.40 -0.98 -14.27
N ILE A 118 -6.28 -0.07 -13.84
CA ILE A 118 -7.06 0.78 -14.75
C ILE A 118 -6.13 1.60 -15.64
N TYR A 119 -5.07 2.18 -15.07
CA TYR A 119 -4.08 2.94 -15.82
C TYR A 119 -3.37 2.08 -16.87
N ILE A 120 -3.00 0.84 -16.55
CA ILE A 120 -2.36 -0.10 -17.49
C ILE A 120 -3.33 -0.47 -18.63
N VAL A 121 -4.60 -0.76 -18.31
CA VAL A 121 -5.63 -1.05 -19.31
C VAL A 121 -5.82 0.14 -20.25
N MET A 122 -5.89 1.35 -19.70
CA MET A 122 -6.03 2.58 -20.48
C MET A 122 -4.79 2.87 -21.33
N TRP A 123 -3.60 2.54 -20.84
CA TRP A 123 -2.35 2.68 -21.59
C TRP A 123 -2.27 1.77 -22.81
N LEU A 124 -2.83 0.56 -22.73
CA LEU A 124 -2.93 -0.39 -23.84
C LEU A 124 -4.09 -0.07 -24.79
N SER A 125 -5.24 0.39 -24.27
CA SER A 125 -6.44 0.62 -25.07
C SER A 125 -6.46 1.96 -25.82
N VAL A 126 -5.80 3.00 -25.31
CA VAL A 126 -5.85 4.35 -25.89
C VAL A 126 -4.73 4.51 -26.93
N PRO A 127 -5.05 4.84 -28.20
CA PRO A 127 -4.05 5.00 -29.26
C PRO A 127 -3.20 6.27 -29.07
N GLU A 128 -1.97 6.24 -29.61
CA GLU A 128 -1.04 7.38 -29.63
C GLU A 128 -1.41 8.40 -30.70
N ALA A 129 -1.42 9.70 -30.35
CA ALA A 129 -1.53 10.78 -31.33
C ALA A 129 -0.17 10.97 -32.05
N ARG A 130 -0.09 10.56 -33.32
CA ARG A 130 1.15 10.66 -34.11
C ARG A 130 1.12 11.80 -35.12
N THR A 131 -0.03 12.06 -35.73
CA THR A 131 -0.17 13.08 -36.78
C THR A 131 -0.58 14.44 -36.22
N ALA A 132 -0.37 15.52 -36.99
CA ALA A 132 -0.86 16.86 -36.64
C ALA A 132 -2.41 16.85 -36.50
N SER A 133 -3.09 16.20 -37.44
CA SER A 133 -4.54 15.98 -37.41
C SER A 133 -5.00 15.34 -36.09
N ASP A 134 -4.35 14.26 -35.64
CA ASP A 134 -4.67 13.57 -34.37
C ASP A 134 -4.59 14.53 -33.17
N LYS A 135 -3.57 15.39 -33.16
CA LYS A 135 -3.34 16.38 -32.09
C LYS A 135 -4.36 17.53 -32.11
N LEU A 136 -4.93 17.87 -33.27
CA LEU A 136 -6.05 18.82 -33.36
C LEU A 136 -7.35 18.17 -32.88
N GLN A 137 -7.59 16.93 -33.29
CA GLN A 137 -8.76 16.14 -32.88
C GLN A 137 -8.80 15.89 -31.36
N MET A 138 -7.66 15.60 -30.72
CA MET A 138 -7.62 15.42 -29.26
C MET A 138 -7.96 16.69 -28.49
N ARG A 139 -7.69 17.86 -29.08
CA ARG A 139 -7.99 19.19 -28.51
C ARG A 139 -9.38 19.71 -28.93
N GLY A 140 -10.09 19.00 -29.81
CA GLY A 140 -11.38 19.41 -30.36
C GLY A 140 -11.32 20.60 -31.31
N LYS A 141 -10.17 20.80 -31.99
CA LYS A 141 -9.99 21.81 -33.03
C LYS A 141 -10.34 21.20 -34.40
N ALA A 142 -10.96 21.99 -35.28
CA ALA A 142 -11.24 21.57 -36.65
C ALA A 142 -9.94 21.19 -37.38
N VAL A 143 -10.00 20.17 -38.25
CA VAL A 143 -8.87 19.75 -39.08
C VAL A 143 -9.00 20.45 -40.44
N THR A 144 -8.62 21.72 -40.48
CA THR A 144 -8.57 22.54 -41.71
C THR A 144 -7.13 22.76 -42.15
N PHE A 145 -6.91 23.08 -43.43
CA PHE A 145 -5.57 23.37 -43.96
C PHE A 145 -4.86 24.48 -43.16
N ASP A 146 -5.59 25.54 -42.77
CA ASP A 146 -5.02 26.62 -41.95
C ASP A 146 -4.59 26.11 -40.56
N SER A 147 -5.41 25.30 -39.89
CA SER A 147 -5.05 24.71 -38.58
C SER A 147 -3.88 23.73 -38.66
N LEU A 148 -3.76 22.98 -39.77
CA LEU A 148 -2.65 22.06 -40.04
C LEU A 148 -1.37 22.84 -40.36
N LYS A 149 -1.44 23.88 -41.19
CA LYS A 149 -0.30 24.76 -41.51
C LYS A 149 0.20 25.46 -40.24
N ARG A 150 -0.70 26.04 -39.44
CA ARG A 150 -0.37 26.67 -38.14
C ARG A 150 0.25 25.67 -37.16
N GLN A 151 -0.22 24.43 -37.14
CA GLN A 151 0.36 23.43 -36.23
C GLN A 151 1.69 22.87 -36.75
N ALA A 152 1.86 22.74 -38.05
CA ALA A 152 3.11 22.33 -38.68
C ALA A 152 4.21 23.39 -38.49
N SER A 153 3.90 24.67 -38.75
CA SER A 153 4.83 25.78 -38.50
C SER A 153 5.16 25.95 -37.02
N ARG A 154 4.22 25.64 -36.12
CA ARG A 154 4.48 25.62 -34.66
C ARG A 154 5.32 24.43 -34.20
N ASN A 155 5.43 23.37 -35.01
CA ASN A 155 6.17 22.14 -34.69
C ASN A 155 7.53 22.02 -35.43
N GLU A 156 7.95 23.03 -36.20
CA GLU A 156 9.31 23.06 -36.76
C GLU A 156 10.40 23.07 -35.65
N PRO A 157 11.58 22.49 -35.92
CA PRO A 157 12.24 21.58 -35.00
C PRO A 157 13.07 22.33 -33.95
N SER A 158 12.47 22.59 -32.79
CA SER A 158 13.25 22.61 -31.55
C SER A 158 13.63 21.16 -31.19
N VAL A 159 14.69 20.64 -31.81
CA VAL A 159 15.48 19.51 -31.28
C VAL A 159 16.14 19.98 -29.99
N GLY A 160 15.31 20.06 -28.96
CA GLY A 160 15.64 20.57 -27.65
C GLY A 160 14.56 20.04 -26.75
N ARG A 161 14.72 18.77 -26.34
CA ARG A 161 13.88 18.10 -25.34
C ARG A 161 13.57 19.09 -24.23
N ASN A 162 12.33 19.62 -24.22
CA ASN A 162 11.95 20.74 -23.38
C ASN A 162 12.33 20.42 -21.92
N SER A 163 13.33 21.13 -21.39
CA SER A 163 13.86 20.94 -20.03
C SER A 163 12.77 21.17 -18.97
N ASN A 164 11.72 21.90 -19.32
CA ASN A 164 10.55 22.13 -18.47
C ASN A 164 9.71 20.86 -18.24
N THR A 165 9.62 19.93 -19.21
CA THR A 165 8.89 18.66 -19.00
C THR A 165 9.62 17.80 -17.96
N GLY A 166 10.94 17.75 -18.01
CA GLY A 166 11.77 17.04 -17.01
C GLY A 166 11.72 17.68 -15.62
N HIS A 167 11.75 19.01 -15.54
CA HIS A 167 11.63 19.72 -14.26
C HIS A 167 10.24 19.54 -13.62
N THR A 168 9.18 19.54 -14.43
CA THR A 168 7.81 19.29 -13.97
C THR A 168 7.61 17.84 -13.54
N ALA A 169 8.21 16.88 -14.27
CA ALA A 169 8.28 15.47 -13.87
C ALA A 169 8.88 15.28 -12.48
N ALA A 170 10.03 15.91 -12.26
CA ALA A 170 10.77 15.82 -11.01
C ALA A 170 9.97 16.41 -9.85
N LYS A 171 9.28 17.54 -10.04
CA LYS A 171 8.40 18.14 -9.02
C LYS A 171 7.25 17.21 -8.62
N VAL A 172 6.58 16.63 -9.61
CA VAL A 172 5.48 15.68 -9.36
C VAL A 172 6.02 14.46 -8.63
N PHE A 173 7.08 13.82 -9.13
CA PHE A 173 7.72 12.68 -8.48
C PHE A 173 8.12 12.96 -7.02
N ARG A 174 8.70 14.14 -6.74
CA ARG A 174 9.05 14.58 -5.37
C ARG A 174 7.84 14.67 -4.45
N PHE A 175 6.75 15.26 -4.93
CA PHE A 175 5.53 15.40 -4.14
C PHE A 175 4.95 14.02 -3.79
N ILE A 176 4.97 13.08 -4.73
CA ILE A 176 4.52 11.70 -4.51
C ILE A 176 5.39 11.01 -3.47
N LEU A 177 6.72 11.07 -3.63
CA LEU A 177 7.66 10.45 -2.72
C LEU A 177 7.50 11.01 -1.30
N GLY A 178 7.35 12.32 -1.17
CA GLY A 178 7.11 12.99 0.11
C GLY A 178 5.79 12.57 0.76
N VAL A 179 4.67 12.58 0.02
CA VAL A 179 3.35 12.17 0.54
C VAL A 179 3.35 10.69 0.91
N GLY A 180 3.98 9.83 0.11
CA GLY A 180 4.11 8.40 0.39
C GLY A 180 4.85 8.14 1.71
N ILE A 181 6.01 8.78 1.90
CA ILE A 181 6.77 8.67 3.16
C ILE A 181 5.95 9.23 4.33
N LEU A 182 5.26 10.36 4.16
CA LEU A 182 4.41 10.96 5.19
C LEU A 182 3.29 10.01 5.64
N MET A 183 2.59 9.37 4.71
CA MET A 183 1.54 8.39 5.03
C MET A 183 2.10 7.19 5.79
N VAL A 184 3.26 6.66 5.37
CA VAL A 184 3.94 5.57 6.09
C VAL A 184 4.30 6.01 7.52
N THR A 185 4.79 7.23 7.70
CA THR A 185 5.13 7.75 9.04
C THR A 185 3.92 7.94 9.93
N LEU A 186 2.80 8.40 9.37
CA LEU A 186 1.55 8.55 10.10
C LEU A 186 1.01 7.17 10.51
N GLY A 187 1.06 6.18 9.62
CA GLY A 187 0.70 4.80 9.92
C GLY A 187 1.56 4.22 11.05
N LEU A 188 2.88 4.43 11.00
CA LEU A 188 3.80 3.98 12.05
C LEU A 188 3.56 4.70 13.38
N PHE A 189 3.21 5.99 13.35
CA PHE A 189 2.85 6.76 14.54
C PHE A 189 1.56 6.24 15.19
N ILE A 190 0.52 5.92 14.40
CA ILE A 190 -0.70 5.31 14.91
C ILE A 190 -0.41 3.92 15.50
N ALA A 191 0.37 3.10 14.79
CA ALA A 191 0.78 1.79 15.26
C ALA A 191 1.59 1.86 16.56
N LEU A 192 2.44 2.88 16.73
CA LEU A 192 3.18 3.15 17.96
C LEU A 192 2.23 3.43 19.13
N ILE A 193 1.23 4.30 18.93
CA ILE A 193 0.28 4.65 19.99
C ILE A 193 -0.53 3.42 20.40
N VAL A 194 -1.08 2.69 19.42
CA VAL A 194 -1.86 1.48 19.67
C VAL A 194 -1.00 0.42 20.36
N GLY A 195 0.22 0.18 19.87
CA GLY A 195 1.18 -0.76 20.44
C GLY A 195 1.65 -0.38 21.85
N ALA A 196 1.82 0.91 22.13
CA ALA A 196 2.13 1.42 23.46
C ALA A 196 1.03 1.06 24.45
N VAL A 197 -0.21 1.36 24.09
CA VAL A 197 -1.40 1.12 24.93
C VAL A 197 -1.66 -0.38 25.10
N SER A 198 -1.64 -1.16 24.02
CA SER A 198 -1.86 -2.60 24.07
C SER A 198 -0.75 -3.33 24.84
N GLY A 199 0.49 -2.87 24.72
CA GLY A 199 1.64 -3.47 25.41
C GLY A 199 1.53 -3.41 26.93
N ILE A 200 1.06 -2.28 27.49
CA ILE A 200 0.83 -2.15 28.94
C ILE A 200 -0.19 -3.19 29.44
N ALA A 201 -1.27 -3.40 28.68
CA ALA A 201 -2.30 -4.38 29.02
C ALA A 201 -1.74 -5.82 29.03
N VAL A 202 -0.92 -6.16 28.03
CA VAL A 202 -0.28 -7.49 27.94
C VAL A 202 0.72 -7.70 29.08
N ILE A 203 1.51 -6.70 29.46
CA ILE A 203 2.46 -6.82 30.58
C ILE A 203 1.72 -7.01 31.91
N GLY A 204 0.54 -6.42 32.07
CA GLY A 204 -0.33 -6.64 33.23
C GLY A 204 -0.75 -8.12 33.40
N LEU A 205 -0.81 -8.91 32.32
CA LEU A 205 -1.10 -10.34 32.40
C LEU A 205 0.06 -11.15 33.00
N LEU A 206 1.27 -10.60 32.99
CA LEU A 206 2.47 -11.22 33.56
C LEU A 206 2.67 -10.87 35.05
N ASP A 207 1.67 -10.26 35.70
CA ASP A 207 1.73 -9.95 37.13
C ASP A 207 1.89 -11.23 37.97
N GLY A 208 3.01 -11.31 38.70
CA GLY A 208 3.40 -12.47 39.50
C GLY A 208 4.51 -13.35 38.89
N PHE A 209 4.87 -13.13 37.62
CA PHE A 209 6.02 -13.78 36.96
C PHE A 209 7.31 -12.97 37.19
N TYR A 210 8.46 -13.64 37.32
CA TYR A 210 9.76 -12.97 37.33
C TYR A 210 10.16 -12.47 35.94
N ALA A 211 9.52 -12.94 34.88
CA ALA A 211 9.64 -12.38 33.53
C ALA A 211 9.10 -10.93 33.40
N GLN A 212 8.33 -10.42 34.36
CA GLN A 212 7.64 -9.13 34.25
C GLN A 212 8.59 -7.91 34.06
N PRO A 213 9.73 -7.75 34.76
CA PRO A 213 10.66 -6.65 34.53
C PRO A 213 11.32 -6.70 33.14
N TRP A 214 11.57 -7.91 32.63
CA TRP A 214 12.10 -8.11 31.29
C TRP A 214 11.09 -7.71 30.21
N ALA A 215 9.80 -7.99 30.43
CA ALA A 215 8.72 -7.54 29.55
C ALA A 215 8.61 -6.01 29.49
N TRP A 216 8.79 -5.31 30.62
CA TRP A 216 8.88 -3.84 30.64
C TRP A 216 10.10 -3.32 29.86
N GLY A 217 11.26 -3.96 30.00
CA GLY A 217 12.46 -3.62 29.23
C GLY A 217 12.26 -3.80 27.72
N LEU A 218 11.63 -4.90 27.31
CA LEU A 218 11.28 -5.16 25.92
C LEU A 218 10.33 -4.07 25.38
N TRP A 219 9.26 -3.78 26.11
CA TRP A 219 8.30 -2.75 25.71
C TRP A 219 8.92 -1.36 25.59
N ALA A 220 9.75 -0.95 26.56
CA ALA A 220 10.47 0.32 26.52
C ALA A 220 11.42 0.40 25.32
N SER A 221 12.16 -0.67 25.04
CA SER A 221 13.05 -0.72 23.87
C SER A 221 12.27 -0.56 22.56
N LEU A 222 11.09 -1.17 22.44
CA LEU A 222 10.23 -1.12 21.27
C LEU A 222 9.61 0.27 21.07
N LEU A 223 9.25 0.96 22.17
CA LEU A 223 8.82 2.35 22.12
C LEU A 223 9.91 3.30 21.66
N ILE A 224 11.12 3.18 22.22
CA ILE A 224 12.25 4.04 21.84
C ILE A 224 12.56 3.85 20.34
N GLY A 225 12.58 2.61 19.86
CA GLY A 225 12.82 2.29 18.46
C GLY A 225 11.70 2.81 17.55
N GLY A 226 10.46 2.64 17.97
CA GLY A 226 9.30 3.14 17.23
C GLY A 226 9.28 4.67 17.15
N VAL A 227 9.56 5.38 18.24
CA VAL A 227 9.70 6.86 18.22
C VAL A 227 10.83 7.30 17.30
N ALA A 228 11.99 6.63 17.36
CA ALA A 228 13.11 6.91 16.46
C ALA A 228 12.74 6.68 14.99
N ALA A 229 11.94 5.65 14.68
CA ALA A 229 11.46 5.36 13.33
C ALA A 229 10.45 6.40 12.82
N VAL A 230 9.48 6.82 13.64
CA VAL A 230 8.56 7.93 13.30
C VAL A 230 9.36 9.19 13.01
N TRP A 231 10.32 9.49 13.88
CA TRP A 231 11.13 10.70 13.78
C TRP A 231 12.02 10.69 12.54
N LEU A 232 12.67 9.55 12.24
CA LEU A 232 13.44 9.35 11.01
C LEU A 232 12.55 9.58 9.78
N GLY A 233 11.38 8.93 9.72
CA GLY A 233 10.53 9.08 8.55
C GLY A 233 9.95 10.50 8.41
N ALA A 234 9.69 11.21 9.52
CA ALA A 234 9.27 12.62 9.47
C ALA A 234 10.37 13.52 8.87
N ILE A 235 11.65 13.27 9.23
CA ILE A 235 12.79 13.96 8.62
C ILE A 235 12.89 13.65 7.13
N LEU A 236 12.75 12.38 6.74
CA LEU A 236 12.78 11.96 5.33
C LEU A 236 11.63 12.61 4.54
N SER A 237 10.42 12.67 5.11
CA SER A 237 9.28 13.34 4.50
C SER A 237 9.54 14.84 4.29
N HIS A 238 10.09 15.52 5.30
CA HIS A 238 10.41 16.95 5.20
C HIS A 238 11.54 17.21 4.19
N SER A 239 12.55 16.34 4.15
CA SER A 239 13.65 16.42 3.19
C SER A 239 13.18 16.17 1.76
N ALA A 240 12.27 15.24 1.54
CA ALA A 240 11.68 14.97 0.22
C ALA A 240 10.91 16.19 -0.33
N PHE A 241 10.25 16.96 0.54
CA PHE A 241 9.51 18.16 0.16
C PHE A 241 10.41 19.37 -0.11
N THR A 242 11.43 19.58 0.72
CA THR A 242 12.27 20.79 0.68
C THR A 242 13.54 20.64 -0.15
N TRP A 243 13.89 19.41 -0.57
CA TRP A 243 15.05 19.06 -1.41
C TRP A 243 16.38 19.68 -0.96
N THR A 244 16.48 20.04 0.32
CA THR A 244 17.68 20.62 0.92
C THR A 244 18.05 19.81 2.15
N LEU A 245 19.17 19.09 2.06
CA LEU A 245 19.75 18.42 3.22
C LEU A 245 20.50 19.47 4.02
N LYS A 246 19.79 20.12 4.95
CA LYS A 246 20.45 20.98 5.94
C LYS A 246 21.36 20.11 6.81
N ARG A 247 22.52 20.64 7.22
CA ARG A 247 23.48 19.93 8.11
C ARG A 247 22.80 19.38 9.37
N LEU A 248 21.87 20.16 9.93
CA LEU A 248 21.03 19.73 11.06
C LEU A 248 20.20 18.49 10.75
N SER A 249 19.59 18.38 9.57
CA SER A 249 18.79 17.22 9.17
C SER A 249 19.65 15.96 9.10
N VAL A 250 20.88 16.06 8.59
CA VAL A 250 21.80 14.92 8.49
C VAL A 250 22.22 14.43 9.87
N ILE A 251 22.58 15.36 10.78
CA ILE A 251 22.92 15.03 12.16
C ILE A 251 21.75 14.32 12.84
N MET A 252 20.53 14.83 12.69
CA MET A 252 19.34 14.22 13.27
C MET A 252 19.06 12.83 12.70
N THR A 253 19.23 12.61 11.38
CA THR A 253 19.09 11.28 10.79
C THR A 253 20.10 10.28 11.36
N VAL A 254 21.36 10.69 11.54
CA VAL A 254 22.40 9.82 12.14
C VAL A 254 22.04 9.48 13.58
N VAL A 255 21.58 10.45 14.38
CA VAL A 255 21.12 10.22 15.75
C VAL A 255 19.94 9.23 15.77
N ALA A 256 18.97 9.38 14.87
CA ALA A 256 17.82 8.47 14.78
C ALA A 256 18.25 7.04 14.47
N LEU A 257 19.20 6.87 13.55
CA LEU A 257 19.75 5.55 13.18
C LEU A 257 20.51 4.91 14.34
N VAL A 258 21.33 5.68 15.07
CA VAL A 258 22.07 5.18 16.25
C VAL A 258 21.10 4.76 17.36
N VAL A 259 20.10 5.59 17.67
CA VAL A 259 19.06 5.26 18.66
C VAL A 259 18.26 4.02 18.21
N GLY A 260 17.91 3.93 16.93
CA GLY A 260 17.25 2.76 16.36
C GLY A 260 18.08 1.49 16.51
N ALA A 261 19.37 1.54 16.20
CA ALA A 261 20.28 0.38 16.34
C ALA A 261 20.46 -0.06 17.80
N LEU A 262 20.54 0.89 18.73
CA LEU A 262 20.60 0.60 20.17
C LEU A 262 19.29 0.00 20.68
N SER A 263 18.15 0.49 20.18
CA SER A 263 16.83 -0.06 20.50
C SER A 263 16.67 -1.50 20.01
N VAL A 264 17.10 -1.82 18.78
CA VAL A 264 17.06 -3.19 18.25
C VAL A 264 17.90 -4.14 19.11
N SER A 265 19.09 -3.70 19.55
CA SER A 265 19.93 -4.46 20.49
C SER A 265 19.24 -4.63 21.86
N GLY A 266 18.55 -3.60 22.35
CA GLY A 266 17.75 -3.71 23.58
C GLY A 266 16.61 -4.72 23.44
N MET A 267 15.90 -4.71 22.31
CA MET A 267 14.80 -5.62 22.02
C MET A 267 15.26 -7.08 22.05
N THR A 268 16.43 -7.39 21.49
CA THR A 268 16.97 -8.77 21.50
C THR A 268 17.38 -9.19 22.90
N LEU A 269 18.09 -8.34 23.65
CA LEU A 269 18.52 -8.64 25.02
C LEU A 269 17.33 -8.86 25.96
N PHE A 270 16.37 -7.92 25.96
CA PHE A 270 15.20 -8.02 26.82
C PHE A 270 14.24 -9.13 26.37
N GLY A 271 14.11 -9.37 25.05
CA GLY A 271 13.31 -10.45 24.50
C GLY A 271 13.83 -11.83 24.90
N VAL A 272 15.15 -12.06 24.78
CA VAL A 272 15.78 -13.32 25.21
C VAL A 272 15.70 -13.50 26.73
N GLY A 273 15.94 -12.43 27.50
CA GLY A 273 15.81 -12.49 28.95
C GLY A 273 14.38 -12.81 29.41
N MET A 274 13.38 -12.20 28.78
CA MET A 274 11.97 -12.50 29.02
C MET A 274 11.64 -13.98 28.73
N ALA A 275 12.09 -14.50 27.58
CA ALA A 275 11.84 -15.89 27.20
C ALA A 275 12.50 -16.89 28.17
N ASN A 276 13.74 -16.62 28.58
CA ASN A 276 14.47 -17.47 29.52
C ASN A 276 13.85 -17.46 30.92
N GLU A 277 13.45 -16.29 31.44
CA GLU A 277 12.78 -16.24 32.73
C GLU A 277 11.39 -16.87 32.68
N LEU A 278 10.66 -16.73 31.57
CA LEU A 278 9.35 -17.38 31.43
C LEU A 278 9.47 -18.91 31.47
N ALA A 279 10.50 -19.47 30.82
CA ALA A 279 10.78 -20.91 30.87
C ALA A 279 11.15 -21.36 32.30
N ARG A 280 11.96 -20.58 33.02
CA ARG A 280 12.31 -20.88 34.43
C ARG A 280 11.13 -20.70 35.39
N ASP A 281 10.26 -19.73 35.13
CA ASP A 281 9.06 -19.50 35.90
C ASP A 281 8.09 -20.67 35.76
N GLU A 282 7.97 -21.27 34.57
CA GLU A 282 7.18 -22.50 34.39
C GLU A 282 7.69 -23.62 35.31
N GLU A 283 9.00 -23.86 35.36
CA GLU A 283 9.58 -24.90 36.24
C GLU A 283 9.41 -24.57 37.73
N ARG A 284 9.62 -23.32 38.14
CA ARG A 284 9.58 -22.92 39.56
C ARG A 284 8.17 -22.82 40.14
N LEU A 285 7.22 -22.35 39.34
CA LEU A 285 5.84 -22.14 39.80
C LEU A 285 5.00 -23.42 39.66
N THR A 286 5.44 -24.40 38.87
CA THR A 286 4.75 -25.69 38.74
C THR A 286 4.95 -26.51 40.01
N LYS A 287 3.89 -26.62 40.81
CA LYS A 287 3.84 -27.55 41.94
C LYS A 287 3.25 -28.88 41.50
N VAL A 288 3.89 -29.96 41.92
CA VAL A 288 3.43 -31.34 41.71
C VAL A 288 2.81 -31.86 43.01
N VAL A 289 1.55 -32.24 42.97
CA VAL A 289 0.82 -32.81 44.12
C VAL A 289 0.29 -34.19 43.74
N PRO A 290 0.64 -35.26 44.47
CA PRO A 290 0.05 -36.58 44.21
C PRO A 290 -1.45 -36.55 44.55
N VAL A 291 -2.28 -37.11 43.66
CA VAL A 291 -3.71 -37.24 43.90
C VAL A 291 -3.97 -38.53 44.68
N GLU A 292 -4.75 -38.45 45.75
CA GLU A 292 -5.15 -39.63 46.51
C GLU A 292 -6.10 -40.50 45.66
N LEU A 293 -5.72 -41.78 45.50
CA LEU A 293 -6.45 -42.74 44.66
C LEU A 293 -7.31 -43.67 45.53
N PRO A 294 -8.47 -44.15 45.03
CA PRO A 294 -9.25 -45.17 45.72
C PRO A 294 -8.44 -46.46 45.92
N SER A 295 -8.69 -47.16 47.04
CA SER A 295 -7.94 -48.37 47.40
C SER A 295 -8.17 -49.57 46.46
N ASP A 296 -9.20 -49.53 45.61
CA ASP A 296 -9.55 -50.60 44.66
C ASP A 296 -9.35 -50.14 43.21
N MET A 297 -8.16 -50.42 42.66
CA MET A 297 -7.75 -50.03 41.29
C MET A 297 -7.62 -51.22 40.33
N LYS A 298 -8.00 -52.44 40.76
CA LYS A 298 -7.88 -53.64 39.92
C LYS A 298 -8.94 -53.63 38.81
N GLY A 299 -8.50 -53.65 37.55
CA GLY A 299 -9.37 -53.73 36.38
C GLY A 299 -9.74 -52.40 35.72
N VAL A 300 -9.22 -51.27 36.22
CA VAL A 300 -9.39 -49.96 35.59
C VAL A 300 -8.52 -49.88 34.33
N LYS A 301 -9.12 -49.50 33.19
CA LYS A 301 -8.45 -49.39 31.89
C LYS A 301 -8.48 -47.97 31.33
N TYR A 302 -9.47 -47.19 31.72
CA TYR A 302 -9.73 -45.88 31.13
C TYR A 302 -9.63 -44.76 32.16
N VAL A 303 -9.17 -43.58 31.73
CA VAL A 303 -9.23 -42.35 32.51
C VAL A 303 -10.14 -41.34 31.83
N HIS A 304 -11.05 -40.76 32.62
CA HIS A 304 -11.92 -39.68 32.22
C HIS A 304 -11.69 -38.49 33.16
N VAL A 305 -11.62 -37.27 32.61
CA VAL A 305 -11.46 -36.04 33.41
C VAL A 305 -12.72 -35.22 33.29
N GLU A 306 -13.32 -34.93 34.44
CA GLU A 306 -14.49 -34.06 34.58
C GLU A 306 -14.03 -32.70 35.11
N GLY A 307 -14.15 -31.65 34.29
CA GLY A 307 -13.83 -30.27 34.64
C GLY A 307 -13.54 -29.40 33.42
N GLU A 308 -13.74 -28.08 33.54
CA GLU A 308 -13.30 -27.12 32.53
C GLU A 308 -11.76 -27.05 32.52
N ASN A 309 -11.11 -27.00 31.35
CA ASN A 309 -9.68 -26.69 31.16
C ASN A 309 -8.65 -27.54 31.93
N ALA A 310 -8.86 -28.85 32.07
CA ALA A 310 -7.81 -29.76 32.52
C ALA A 310 -7.26 -30.55 31.34
N SER A 311 -5.94 -30.54 31.12
CA SER A 311 -5.31 -31.37 30.09
C SER A 311 -4.70 -32.64 30.69
N LEU A 312 -4.90 -33.75 29.99
CA LEU A 312 -4.36 -35.06 30.32
C LEU A 312 -3.05 -35.29 29.58
N HIS A 313 -1.99 -35.61 30.33
CA HIS A 313 -0.73 -36.10 29.79
C HIS A 313 -0.48 -37.52 30.29
N PHE A 314 -0.28 -38.45 29.36
CA PHE A 314 0.11 -39.81 29.67
C PHE A 314 1.64 -39.90 29.67
N GLY A 315 2.22 -40.44 30.74
CA GLY A 315 3.64 -40.75 30.82
C GLY A 315 3.97 -42.13 30.23
N ASP A 316 5.21 -42.35 29.81
CA ASP A 316 5.71 -43.56 29.12
C ASP A 316 5.71 -44.86 29.96
N THR A 317 5.26 -44.82 31.21
CA THR A 317 5.35 -45.96 32.12
C THR A 317 4.21 -46.97 31.87
N THR A 318 4.49 -47.99 31.06
CA THR A 318 3.58 -49.13 30.81
C THR A 318 3.66 -50.24 31.86
N ARG A 319 4.64 -50.20 32.76
CA ARG A 319 4.82 -51.14 33.88
C ARG A 319 4.97 -50.39 35.20
N GLY A 320 3.93 -50.43 36.03
CA GLY A 320 3.95 -49.85 37.38
C GLY A 320 2.55 -49.63 37.94
N ASP A 321 2.49 -49.30 39.23
CA ASP A 321 1.25 -48.88 39.88
C ASP A 321 0.70 -47.61 39.25
N ILE A 322 -0.63 -47.49 39.19
CA ILE A 322 -1.31 -46.30 38.67
C ILE A 322 -0.97 -45.12 39.58
N LYS A 323 -0.37 -44.07 39.02
CA LYS A 323 -0.09 -42.81 39.73
C LYS A 323 -0.65 -41.64 38.94
N VAL A 324 -1.35 -40.76 39.65
CA VAL A 324 -1.91 -39.52 39.11
C VAL A 324 -1.28 -38.35 39.87
N GLU A 325 -0.60 -37.48 39.12
CA GLU A 325 0.03 -36.27 39.64
C GLU A 325 -0.70 -35.05 39.10
N LEU A 326 -1.07 -34.15 40.00
CA LEU A 326 -1.62 -32.84 39.68
C LEU A 326 -0.48 -31.84 39.54
N ARG A 327 -0.32 -31.24 38.36
CA ARG A 327 0.61 -30.13 38.12
C ARG A 327 -0.17 -28.85 37.91
N TYR A 328 0.11 -27.84 38.74
CA TYR A 328 -0.52 -26.53 38.63
C TYR A 328 0.49 -25.41 38.93
N ILE A 329 0.25 -24.23 38.37
CA ILE A 329 1.09 -23.04 38.55
C ILE A 329 0.61 -22.26 39.78
N ASP A 330 1.44 -22.20 40.83
CA ASP A 330 1.17 -21.45 42.06
C ASP A 330 1.75 -20.03 42.02
N LEU A 331 0.91 -19.06 41.66
CA LEU A 331 1.28 -17.64 41.63
C LEU A 331 1.12 -17.01 43.02
N LYS A 332 2.20 -17.01 43.82
CA LYS A 332 2.40 -16.26 45.09
C LYS A 332 1.10 -16.01 45.90
N GLY A 333 0.34 -17.07 46.21
CA GLY A 333 -0.84 -16.97 47.08
C GLY A 333 -2.06 -16.24 46.49
N LYS A 334 -2.02 -15.83 45.21
CA LYS A 334 -3.18 -15.28 44.50
C LYS A 334 -4.13 -16.36 43.97
N ARG A 335 -3.68 -17.62 43.88
CA ARG A 335 -4.49 -18.76 43.42
C ARG A 335 -4.63 -19.81 44.52
N GLN A 336 -5.85 -20.29 44.73
CA GLN A 336 -6.09 -21.44 45.60
C GLN A 336 -5.63 -22.73 44.91
N GLN A 337 -5.11 -23.68 45.68
CA GLN A 337 -4.76 -25.00 45.17
C GLN A 337 -6.02 -25.68 44.60
N PRO A 338 -6.00 -26.17 43.34
CA PRO A 338 -7.11 -26.91 42.78
C PRO A 338 -7.32 -28.20 43.57
N LYS A 339 -8.57 -28.49 43.93
CA LYS A 339 -8.92 -29.74 44.61
C LYS A 339 -9.24 -30.78 43.55
N VAL A 340 -8.52 -31.90 43.56
CA VAL A 340 -8.79 -32.99 42.64
C VAL A 340 -9.22 -34.20 43.44
N SER A 341 -10.39 -34.74 43.11
CA SER A 341 -10.89 -35.99 43.65
C SER A 341 -10.86 -37.06 42.57
N ALA A 342 -10.48 -38.27 42.96
CA ALA A 342 -10.47 -39.44 42.09
C ALA A 342 -11.56 -40.41 42.54
N VAL A 343 -12.49 -40.73 41.63
CA VAL A 343 -13.58 -41.68 41.87
C VAL A 343 -13.48 -42.79 40.84
N ARG A 344 -13.61 -44.04 41.29
CA ARG A 344 -13.72 -45.18 40.37
C ARG A 344 -15.16 -45.37 39.95
N ASP A 345 -15.38 -45.50 38.65
CA ASP A 345 -16.66 -45.87 38.04
C ASP A 345 -16.44 -47.08 37.12
N GLY A 346 -16.62 -48.29 37.65
CA GLY A 346 -16.42 -49.54 36.89
C GLY A 346 -14.99 -49.73 36.38
N ASP A 347 -14.81 -49.65 35.06
CA ASP A 347 -13.54 -49.74 34.33
C ASP A 347 -12.88 -48.38 34.05
N LYS A 348 -13.52 -47.28 34.50
CA LYS A 348 -13.06 -45.90 34.35
C LYS A 348 -12.59 -45.31 35.68
N LEU A 349 -11.51 -44.55 35.63
CA LEU A 349 -11.09 -43.63 36.69
C LEU A 349 -11.56 -42.23 36.30
N VAL A 350 -12.48 -41.68 37.08
CA VAL A 350 -13.01 -40.33 36.90
C VAL A 350 -12.25 -39.38 37.81
N LEU A 351 -11.49 -38.46 37.22
CA LEU A 351 -10.79 -37.40 37.93
C LEU A 351 -11.64 -36.13 37.87
N ARG A 352 -12.20 -35.72 39.00
CA ARG A 352 -12.95 -34.46 39.13
C ARG A 352 -12.04 -33.36 39.61
N VAL A 353 -11.93 -32.30 38.81
CA VAL A 353 -11.17 -31.10 39.18
C VAL A 353 -12.16 -30.05 39.70
N GLU A 354 -12.28 -29.94 41.02
CA GLU A 354 -13.08 -28.91 41.68
C GLU A 354 -12.23 -27.65 41.89
N ASN A 355 -12.87 -26.48 41.66
CA ASN A 355 -12.34 -25.12 41.82
C ASN A 355 -11.58 -24.56 40.59
N GLN A 356 -12.33 -23.96 39.66
CA GLN A 356 -11.78 -23.16 38.55
C GLN A 356 -12.35 -21.73 38.47
N ARG A 357 -12.91 -21.17 39.54
CA ARG A 357 -13.34 -19.74 39.52
C ARG A 357 -12.25 -18.82 40.07
N SER A 358 -11.10 -18.75 39.39
CA SER A 358 -10.16 -17.64 39.61
C SER A 358 -10.54 -16.50 38.66
N ARG A 359 -11.46 -15.63 39.09
CA ARG A 359 -11.74 -14.35 38.41
C ARG A 359 -10.45 -13.53 38.39
N CYS A 360 -9.81 -13.40 37.24
CA CYS A 360 -8.72 -12.45 37.07
C CYS A 360 -9.28 -11.11 36.64
N ARG A 361 -8.99 -10.09 37.44
CA ARG A 361 -9.34 -8.71 37.11
C ARG A 361 -8.23 -8.14 36.24
N THR A 362 -8.44 -8.05 34.93
CA THR A 362 -7.57 -7.27 34.05
C THR A 362 -8.16 -5.86 33.95
N THR A 363 -7.51 -4.89 34.58
CA THR A 363 -7.94 -3.50 34.48
C THR A 363 -7.48 -2.93 33.15
N TRP A 364 -8.38 -2.87 32.17
CA TRP A 364 -8.19 -2.12 30.94
C TRP A 364 -8.68 -0.67 31.16
N PHE A 365 -7.74 0.28 31.19
CA PHE A 365 -8.00 1.71 30.98
C PHE A 365 -9.24 2.34 31.66
N GLY A 366 -9.54 2.00 32.92
CA GLY A 366 -10.64 2.62 33.69
C GLY A 366 -12.07 2.38 33.15
N PHE A 367 -12.23 1.78 31.97
CA PHE A 367 -13.49 1.33 31.40
C PHE A 367 -13.53 -0.19 31.54
N SER A 368 -14.15 -0.65 32.63
CA SER A 368 -14.50 -2.06 32.77
C SER A 368 -15.48 -2.44 31.65
N PRO A 369 -15.23 -3.57 30.99
CA PRO A 369 -16.08 -4.71 31.23
C PRO A 369 -15.27 -5.73 32.01
N GLU A 370 -15.94 -6.42 32.92
CA GLU A 370 -15.48 -7.68 33.46
C GLU A 370 -15.29 -8.65 32.29
N LEU A 371 -14.13 -8.60 31.64
CA LEU A 371 -13.72 -9.70 30.81
C LEU A 371 -13.42 -10.82 31.80
N ASP A 372 -14.39 -11.73 31.96
CA ASP A 372 -14.22 -13.06 32.54
C ASP A 372 -13.26 -13.84 31.60
N VAL A 373 -12.00 -13.38 31.53
CA VAL A 373 -10.95 -14.18 30.96
C VAL A 373 -10.68 -15.23 32.01
N ASN A 374 -11.15 -16.45 31.74
CA ASN A 374 -10.69 -17.63 32.47
C ASN A 374 -9.18 -17.55 32.50
N CYS A 375 -8.67 -17.26 33.67
CA CYS A 375 -7.26 -17.03 33.88
C CYS A 375 -6.64 -18.41 33.92
N PHE A 376 -6.48 -19.02 32.73
CA PHE A 376 -6.06 -20.40 32.56
C PHE A 376 -4.81 -20.65 33.41
N GLY A 377 -5.00 -21.22 34.60
CA GLY A 377 -3.99 -22.05 35.22
C GLY A 377 -4.07 -23.34 34.44
N PHE A 378 -3.05 -23.64 33.64
CA PHE A 378 -2.95 -24.95 33.02
C PHE A 378 -2.84 -25.98 34.14
N VAL A 379 -3.97 -26.59 34.51
CA VAL A 379 -4.00 -27.75 35.38
C VAL A 379 -3.69 -28.94 34.49
N ARG A 380 -2.48 -29.47 34.60
CA ARG A 380 -2.05 -30.67 33.88
C ARG A 380 -2.16 -31.86 34.82
N LEU A 381 -2.97 -32.84 34.45
CA LEU A 381 -3.04 -34.13 35.12
C LEU A 381 -2.07 -35.06 34.41
N HIS A 382 -1.02 -35.47 35.11
CA HIS A 382 -0.05 -36.42 34.61
C HIS A 382 -0.40 -37.81 35.13
N VAL A 383 -0.81 -38.69 34.23
CA VAL A 383 -1.20 -40.07 34.54
C VAL A 383 -0.08 -40.99 34.08
N SER A 384 0.37 -41.86 34.97
CA SER A 384 1.33 -42.92 34.66
C SER A 384 0.75 -44.28 35.05
N GLY A 385 0.92 -45.26 34.17
CA GLY A 385 0.35 -46.61 34.31
C GLY A 385 -0.30 -47.12 33.03
N PRO A 386 -0.81 -48.37 33.04
CA PRO A 386 -1.42 -49.02 31.87
C PRO A 386 -2.86 -48.52 31.62
N LEU A 387 -3.04 -47.22 31.53
CA LEU A 387 -4.33 -46.56 31.36
C LEU A 387 -4.39 -45.89 29.99
N SER A 388 -5.55 -45.98 29.34
CA SER A 388 -5.84 -45.30 28.08
C SER A 388 -6.87 -44.18 28.30
N PRO A 389 -6.90 -43.14 27.45
CA PRO A 389 -8.00 -42.18 27.50
C PRO A 389 -9.33 -42.92 27.27
N SER A 390 -10.36 -42.56 28.04
CA SER A 390 -11.70 -43.12 27.80
C SER A 390 -12.12 -42.84 26.37
N PRO A 391 -12.67 -43.81 25.61
CA PRO A 391 -13.30 -43.50 24.34
C PRO A 391 -14.36 -42.44 24.60
N THR A 392 -14.23 -41.28 23.96
CA THR A 392 -15.25 -40.24 24.02
C THR A 392 -16.58 -40.89 23.62
N PRO A 393 -17.66 -40.70 24.39
CA PRO A 393 -18.97 -41.08 23.88
C PRO A 393 -19.13 -40.32 22.56
N GLN A 394 -19.30 -41.06 21.45
CA GLN A 394 -19.91 -40.46 20.27
C GLN A 394 -21.18 -39.81 20.79
N SER A 395 -21.26 -38.49 20.67
CA SER A 395 -22.48 -37.76 20.94
C SER A 395 -23.54 -38.36 20.02
N SER A 396 -24.33 -39.29 20.55
CA SER A 396 -25.64 -39.60 20.04
C SER A 396 -26.56 -38.45 20.48
N ASP A 397 -26.34 -37.28 19.90
CA ASP A 397 -27.28 -36.17 19.96
C ASP A 397 -27.97 -36.11 18.60
N ALA A 398 -29.23 -36.54 18.64
CA ALA A 398 -30.26 -36.34 17.64
C ALA A 398 -30.82 -34.91 17.67
#